data_AF-A0A0M4FU00-F1
#
_entry.id   AF-A0A0M4FU00-F1
#
_cell.length_a   1.000
_cell.length_b   1.000
_cell.length_c   1.000
_cell.angle_alpha   90.00
_cell.angle_beta   90.00
_cell.angle_gamma   90.00
#
_symmetry.space_group_name_H-M   'P 1'
#
loop_
_entity.id
_entity.type
_entity.pdbx_description
1 polymer ?
#
loop_
_entity_poly.entity_id
_entity_poly.type
_entity_poly.pdbx_seq_one_letter_code
_entity_poly.pdbx_strand_id
1 'polypeptide(L)'
;MEIGQKKIFNKAFVEKGMKDVVLWDVLKIKDEELIRVKFISKRSPHRQGLWLRTDKGIVIPELSEEVFPSVTLWEDTAQQEVICKCFSTDGNLSLYNIWDKGNGSKSQGYTSGMLIEEHDNGILVYKCNDYGFETDFTDLVFSVEKL
;
A
#
# COMPACT_ATOMS: atom_id res chain seq x y z
N MET A 1 -13.81 -7.76 -14.42
CA MET A 1 -12.42 -7.32 -14.16
C MET A 1 -12.01 -7.97 -12.87
N GLU A 2 -11.00 -8.83 -12.90
CA GLU A 2 -10.47 -9.46 -11.69
C GLU A 2 -9.63 -8.43 -10.92
N ILE A 3 -10.28 -7.75 -9.98
CA ILE A 3 -9.65 -6.68 -9.19
C ILE A 3 -8.64 -7.32 -8.25
N GLY A 4 -7.42 -6.75 -8.19
CA GLY A 4 -6.41 -7.15 -7.21
C GLY A 4 -5.59 -8.40 -7.52
N GLN A 5 -5.67 -8.94 -8.74
CA GLN A 5 -4.90 -10.13 -9.12
C GLN A 5 -3.56 -9.83 -9.80
N LYS A 6 -3.36 -8.62 -10.32
CA LYS A 6 -2.15 -8.22 -11.04
C LYS A 6 -1.74 -6.80 -10.68
N LYS A 7 -0.42 -6.57 -10.65
CA LYS A 7 0.19 -5.25 -10.52
C LYS A 7 -0.26 -4.33 -11.66
N ILE A 8 -0.60 -3.09 -11.34
CA ILE A 8 -1.02 -2.06 -12.29
C ILE A 8 -0.01 -0.91 -12.23
N PHE A 9 0.56 -0.55 -13.37
CA PHE A 9 1.46 0.60 -13.52
C PHE A 9 0.66 1.87 -13.86
N ASN A 10 1.14 3.02 -13.41
CA ASN A 10 0.52 4.30 -13.74
C ASN A 10 0.86 4.69 -15.18
N LYS A 11 -0.15 4.74 -16.06
CA LYS A 11 0.01 5.09 -17.48
C LYS A 11 0.52 6.51 -17.71
N ALA A 12 0.11 7.46 -16.89
CA ALA A 12 0.50 8.87 -17.04
C ALA A 12 2.01 9.08 -16.77
N PHE A 13 2.55 8.37 -15.79
CA PHE A 13 3.99 8.35 -15.54
C PHE A 13 4.77 7.61 -16.64
N VAL A 14 4.22 6.50 -17.16
CA VAL A 14 4.80 5.78 -18.31
C VAL A 14 4.93 6.70 -19.53
N GLU A 15 3.91 7.50 -19.83
CA GLU A 15 3.91 8.49 -20.93
C GLU A 15 4.97 9.57 -20.74
N LYS A 16 5.39 9.83 -19.50
CA LYS A 16 6.48 10.76 -19.14
C LYS A 16 7.85 10.09 -19.00
N GLY A 17 7.96 8.81 -19.30
CA GLY A 17 9.21 8.06 -19.29
C GLY A 17 9.50 7.30 -17.99
N MET A 18 8.65 7.41 -16.97
CA MET A 18 8.77 6.67 -15.70
C MET A 18 7.93 5.39 -15.75
N LYS A 19 8.56 4.27 -16.10
CA LYS A 19 7.85 3.01 -16.41
C LYS A 19 7.56 2.11 -15.20
N ASP A 20 8.17 2.43 -14.07
CA ASP A 20 8.21 1.64 -12.85
C ASP A 20 7.27 2.16 -11.76
N VAL A 21 6.54 3.25 -12.02
CA VAL A 21 5.56 3.79 -11.06
C VAL A 21 4.34 2.87 -10.99
N VAL A 22 4.15 2.25 -9.83
CA VAL A 22 3.06 1.31 -9.54
C VAL A 22 1.86 2.06 -8.96
N LEU A 23 0.69 1.89 -9.57
CA LEU A 23 -0.57 2.45 -9.08
C LEU A 23 -1.26 1.52 -8.07
N TRP A 24 -1.13 0.21 -8.30
CA TRP A 24 -1.68 -0.85 -7.47
C TRP A 24 -0.69 -2.02 -7.47
N ASP A 25 -0.22 -2.40 -6.30
CA ASP A 25 0.68 -3.54 -6.15
C ASP A 25 -0.06 -4.81 -5.69
N VAL A 26 0.45 -5.96 -6.11
CA VAL A 26 -0.09 -7.27 -5.73
C VAL A 26 1.06 -8.15 -5.28
N LEU A 27 1.13 -8.39 -3.98
CA LEU A 27 2.12 -9.25 -3.35
C LEU A 27 1.63 -10.68 -3.29
N LYS A 28 2.55 -11.63 -3.50
CA LYS A 28 2.29 -13.05 -3.29
C LYS A 28 2.44 -13.41 -1.81
N ILE A 29 1.39 -13.99 -1.24
CA ILE A 29 1.34 -14.43 0.15
C ILE A 29 0.83 -15.89 0.22
N LYS A 30 1.08 -16.56 1.35
CA LYS A 30 0.39 -17.81 1.68
C LYS A 30 -0.89 -17.49 2.45
N ASP A 31 -1.77 -18.48 2.57
CA ASP A 31 -2.89 -18.37 3.50
C ASP A 31 -2.35 -18.24 4.94
N GLU A 32 -3.02 -17.41 5.73
CA GLU A 32 -2.65 -17.04 7.10
C GLU A 32 -1.28 -16.36 7.28
N GLU A 33 -0.63 -15.92 6.21
CA GLU A 33 0.67 -15.23 6.26
C GLU A 33 0.57 -13.93 7.09
N LEU A 34 1.55 -13.71 7.96
CA LEU A 34 1.69 -12.46 8.68
C LEU A 34 2.53 -11.48 7.85
N ILE A 35 2.04 -10.25 7.74
CA ILE A 35 2.81 -9.14 7.20
C ILE A 35 3.00 -8.07 8.26
N ARG A 36 4.18 -7.45 8.27
CA ARG A 36 4.46 -6.24 9.02
C ARG A 36 4.41 -5.06 8.07
N VAL A 37 3.57 -4.08 8.39
CA VAL A 37 3.56 -2.75 7.77
C VAL A 37 4.25 -1.78 8.71
N LYS A 38 5.18 -0.98 8.20
CA LYS A 38 5.86 0.05 8.99
C LYS A 38 5.84 1.40 8.28
N PHE A 39 5.34 2.43 8.94
CA PHE A 39 5.47 3.81 8.47
C PHE A 39 6.89 4.32 8.77
N ILE A 40 7.58 4.79 7.72
CA ILE A 40 8.97 5.26 7.80
C ILE A 40 9.02 6.78 7.87
N SER A 41 8.32 7.46 6.96
CA SER A 41 8.26 8.93 6.94
C SER A 41 7.08 9.44 6.12
N LYS A 42 6.70 10.70 6.36
CA LYS A 42 5.67 11.42 5.61
C LYS A 42 6.15 12.84 5.32
N ARG A 43 6.14 13.27 4.06
CA ARG A 43 6.53 14.63 3.64
C ARG A 43 5.45 15.39 2.87
N SER A 44 4.23 14.84 2.80
CA SER A 44 3.07 15.57 2.29
C SER A 44 2.37 16.38 3.41
N PRO A 45 1.77 17.56 3.11
CA PRO A 45 0.88 18.24 4.06
C PRO A 45 -0.46 17.51 4.21
N HIS A 46 -0.84 16.68 3.24
CA HIS A 46 -2.09 15.92 3.25
C HIS A 46 -1.98 14.70 4.16
N ARG A 47 -3.12 14.19 4.63
CA ARG A 47 -3.15 12.92 5.36
C ARG A 47 -2.74 11.79 4.42
N GLN A 48 -1.95 10.84 4.91
CA GLN A 48 -1.40 9.74 4.10
C GLN A 48 -1.68 8.39 4.76
N GLY A 49 -1.76 7.35 3.94
CA GLY A 49 -1.93 5.99 4.41
C GLY A 49 -1.80 4.97 3.30
N LEU A 50 -2.18 3.74 3.61
CA LEU A 50 -2.29 2.65 2.65
C LEU A 50 -3.58 1.87 2.86
N TRP A 51 -4.04 1.27 1.77
CA TRP A 51 -5.15 0.34 1.77
C TRP A 51 -4.64 -1.06 1.43
N LEU A 52 -5.17 -2.07 2.12
CA LEU A 52 -4.79 -3.48 2.00
C LEU A 52 -6.03 -4.35 1.80
N ARG A 53 -5.92 -5.39 0.98
CA ARG A 53 -7.00 -6.38 0.78
C ARG A 53 -6.48 -7.73 0.32
N THR A 54 -7.13 -8.78 0.77
CA THR A 54 -7.06 -10.13 0.19
C THR A 54 -8.46 -10.61 -0.23
N ASP A 55 -8.56 -11.80 -0.82
CA ASP A 55 -9.83 -12.43 -1.17
C ASP A 55 -10.59 -13.01 0.03
N LYS A 56 -9.91 -13.36 1.13
CA LYS A 56 -10.53 -13.88 2.37
C LYS A 56 -10.51 -12.92 3.56
N GLY A 57 -9.88 -11.76 3.41
CA GLY A 57 -9.84 -10.72 4.42
C GLY A 57 -8.58 -10.74 5.28
N ILE A 58 -8.53 -9.78 6.21
CA ILE A 58 -7.37 -9.44 7.02
C ILE A 58 -7.82 -9.24 8.46
N VAL A 59 -7.06 -9.77 9.41
CA VAL A 59 -7.18 -9.50 10.84
C VAL A 59 -6.02 -8.62 11.28
N ILE A 60 -6.26 -7.69 12.20
CA ILE A 60 -5.22 -6.95 12.92
C ILE A 60 -5.22 -7.47 14.36
N PRO A 61 -4.38 -8.46 14.72
CA PRO A 61 -4.50 -9.20 15.97
C PRO A 61 -4.41 -8.34 17.23
N GLU A 62 -3.72 -7.20 17.16
CA GLU A 62 -3.61 -6.26 18.28
C GLU A 62 -4.88 -5.46 18.56
N LEU A 63 -5.82 -5.39 17.59
CA LEU A 63 -7.05 -4.61 17.71
C LEU A 63 -8.28 -5.49 17.92
N SER A 64 -8.40 -6.57 17.15
CA SER A 64 -9.53 -7.50 17.24
C SER A 64 -9.24 -8.82 16.54
N GLU A 65 -10.09 -9.82 16.77
CA GLU A 65 -10.12 -11.08 16.02
C GLU A 65 -11.07 -11.01 14.79
N GLU A 66 -11.63 -9.83 14.51
CA GLU A 66 -12.58 -9.65 13.40
C GLU A 66 -11.86 -9.68 12.05
N VAL A 67 -12.43 -10.42 11.09
CA VAL A 67 -11.90 -10.51 9.72
C VAL A 67 -12.50 -9.40 8.87
N PHE A 68 -11.66 -8.44 8.49
CA PHE A 68 -12.05 -7.33 7.63
C PHE A 68 -11.83 -7.66 6.15
N PRO A 69 -12.78 -7.37 5.24
CA PRO A 69 -12.59 -7.61 3.82
C PRO A 69 -11.48 -6.73 3.21
N SER A 70 -11.17 -5.60 3.85
CA SER A 70 -10.04 -4.74 3.53
C SER A 70 -9.70 -3.89 4.75
N VAL A 71 -8.46 -3.46 4.84
CA VAL A 71 -7.95 -2.62 5.92
C VAL A 71 -7.43 -1.32 5.36
N THR A 72 -7.66 -0.22 6.08
CA THR A 72 -7.05 1.07 5.79
C THR A 72 -6.20 1.48 6.99
N LEU A 73 -4.91 1.70 6.74
CA LEU A 73 -3.96 2.16 7.75
C LEU A 73 -3.58 3.60 7.43
N TRP A 74 -3.90 4.52 8.33
CA TRP A 74 -3.53 5.93 8.21
C TRP A 74 -2.32 6.23 9.08
N GLU A 75 -1.33 6.91 8.53
CA GLU A 75 -0.06 7.19 9.21
C GLU A 75 -0.25 8.00 10.50
N ASP A 76 -1.29 8.83 10.58
CA ASP A 76 -1.57 9.71 11.72
C ASP A 76 -2.30 9.05 12.90
N THR A 77 -2.88 7.86 12.69
CA THR A 77 -3.77 7.21 13.67
C THR A 77 -3.46 5.73 13.88
N ALA A 78 -2.81 5.07 12.93
CA ALA A 78 -2.27 3.74 13.13
C ALA A 78 -0.99 3.80 13.98
N GLN A 79 -0.64 2.67 14.59
CA GLN A 79 0.68 2.52 15.19
C GLN A 79 1.77 2.61 14.10
N GLN A 80 2.99 2.98 14.50
CA GLN A 80 4.11 3.06 13.56
C GLN A 80 4.37 1.73 12.85
N GLU A 81 4.17 0.62 13.56
CA GLU A 81 4.23 -0.74 13.01
C GLU A 81 2.88 -1.43 13.26
N VAL A 82 2.37 -2.13 12.25
CA VAL A 82 1.11 -2.86 12.31
C VAL A 82 1.32 -4.26 11.75
N ILE A 83 0.97 -5.28 12.53
CA ILE A 83 0.93 -6.66 12.06
C ILE A 83 -0.46 -6.96 11.50
N CYS A 84 -0.50 -7.47 10.27
CA CYS A 84 -1.72 -7.93 9.63
C CYS A 84 -1.61 -9.43 9.37
N LYS A 85 -2.61 -10.20 9.83
CA LYS A 85 -2.78 -11.60 9.46
C LYS A 85 -3.67 -11.67 8.23
N CYS A 86 -3.09 -12.11 7.12
CA CYS A 86 -3.74 -12.12 5.82
C CYS A 86 -4.26 -13.52 5.49
N PHE A 87 -5.57 -13.63 5.23
CA PHE A 87 -6.18 -14.87 4.77
C PHE A 87 -6.34 -14.80 3.26
N SER A 88 -5.97 -15.85 2.53
CA SER A 88 -6.07 -15.86 1.08
C SER A 88 -6.16 -17.25 0.48
N THR A 89 -7.05 -17.42 -0.51
CA THR A 89 -7.09 -18.64 -1.32
C THR A 89 -6.48 -18.47 -2.72
N ASP A 90 -6.33 -17.24 -3.20
CA ASP A 90 -5.70 -16.95 -4.49
C ASP A 90 -4.21 -16.53 -4.36
N GLY A 91 -3.71 -16.43 -3.13
CA GLY A 91 -2.34 -16.08 -2.78
C GLY A 91 -1.99 -14.62 -3.05
N ASN A 92 -2.99 -13.72 -3.10
CA ASN A 92 -2.78 -12.31 -3.43
C ASN A 92 -3.10 -11.37 -2.27
N LEU A 93 -2.17 -10.46 -1.99
CA LEU A 93 -2.39 -9.26 -1.18
C LEU A 93 -2.31 -8.03 -2.09
N SER A 94 -3.44 -7.34 -2.21
CA SER A 94 -3.55 -6.07 -2.91
C SER A 94 -3.21 -4.90 -1.99
N LEU A 95 -2.45 -3.94 -2.51
CA LEU A 95 -2.14 -2.71 -1.78
C LEU A 95 -1.91 -1.50 -2.69
N TYR A 96 -2.23 -0.32 -2.17
CA TYR A 96 -1.91 0.97 -2.77
C TYR A 96 -1.89 2.10 -1.74
N ASN A 97 -1.23 3.21 -2.07
CA ASN A 97 -1.23 4.42 -1.25
C ASN A 97 -2.58 5.15 -1.34
N ILE A 98 -2.98 5.76 -0.24
CA ILE A 98 -4.16 6.61 -0.14
C ILE A 98 -3.80 7.93 0.54
N TRP A 99 -4.58 8.97 0.27
CA TRP A 99 -4.36 10.29 0.84
C TRP A 99 -5.67 11.06 1.03
N ASP A 100 -5.67 12.07 1.89
CA ASP A 100 -6.84 12.93 2.13
C ASP A 100 -6.40 14.37 2.43
N LYS A 101 -6.95 15.34 1.68
CA LYS A 101 -6.72 16.78 1.87
C LYS A 101 -7.78 17.46 2.76
N GLY A 102 -8.54 16.68 3.53
CA GLY A 102 -9.66 17.14 4.36
C GLY A 102 -11.02 17.07 3.67
N ASN A 103 -11.14 16.33 2.56
CA ASN A 103 -12.40 16.17 1.82
C ASN A 103 -12.70 14.72 1.39
N GLY A 104 -12.11 13.76 2.11
CA GLY A 104 -12.32 12.34 1.94
C GLY A 104 -11.16 11.67 1.21
N SER A 105 -10.99 10.38 1.52
CA SER A 105 -9.91 9.55 0.99
C SER A 105 -9.90 9.51 -0.54
N LYS A 106 -8.69 9.66 -1.10
CA LYS A 106 -8.33 9.57 -2.51
C LYS A 106 -7.28 8.48 -2.69
N SER A 107 -7.31 7.83 -3.84
CA SER A 107 -6.35 6.80 -4.21
C SER A 107 -6.33 6.65 -5.73
N GLN A 108 -5.28 6.01 -6.25
CA GLN A 108 -5.18 5.61 -7.66
C GLN A 108 -5.46 6.75 -8.65
N GLY A 109 -5.09 7.98 -8.29
CA GLY A 109 -5.28 9.15 -9.14
C GLY A 109 -4.38 9.10 -10.37
N TYR A 110 -4.71 9.92 -11.38
CA TYR A 110 -3.96 10.02 -12.63
C TYR A 110 -2.45 10.23 -12.42
N THR A 111 -2.09 10.98 -11.37
CA THR A 111 -0.70 11.27 -10.98
C THR A 111 -0.30 10.64 -9.65
N SER A 112 -1.05 9.67 -9.11
CA SER A 112 -0.66 8.97 -7.88
C SER A 112 0.23 7.77 -8.23
N GLY A 113 1.03 7.28 -7.28
CA GLY A 113 1.72 6.01 -7.48
C GLY A 113 2.83 5.77 -6.47
N MET A 114 3.51 4.65 -6.66
CA MET A 114 4.50 4.12 -5.74
C MET A 114 5.71 3.62 -6.54
N LEU A 115 6.90 4.08 -6.18
CA LEU A 115 8.15 3.38 -6.49
C LEU A 115 8.38 2.32 -5.41
N ILE A 116 8.88 1.15 -5.81
CA ILE A 116 9.08 0.01 -4.90
C ILE A 116 10.55 -0.38 -4.94
N GLU A 117 11.18 -0.36 -3.77
CA GLU A 117 12.56 -0.81 -3.57
C GLU A 117 12.55 -2.09 -2.76
N GLU A 118 13.16 -3.15 -3.28
CA GLU A 118 13.37 -4.39 -2.53
C GLU A 118 14.72 -4.32 -1.84
N HIS A 119 14.72 -4.52 -0.52
CA HIS A 119 15.91 -4.55 0.32
C HIS A 119 16.29 -5.99 0.66
N ASP A 120 17.53 -6.18 1.13
CA ASP A 120 17.98 -7.45 1.68
C ASP A 120 16.98 -7.96 2.73
N ASN A 121 16.74 -9.28 2.73
CA ASN A 121 15.75 -9.98 3.57
C ASN A 121 14.29 -9.90 3.12
N GLY A 122 14.00 -9.40 1.91
CA GLY A 122 12.64 -9.44 1.33
C GLY A 122 11.71 -8.35 1.84
N ILE A 123 12.28 -7.29 2.43
CA ILE A 123 11.56 -6.08 2.83
C ILE A 123 11.31 -5.24 1.58
N LEU A 124 10.06 -4.86 1.35
CA LEU A 124 9.66 -3.96 0.27
C LEU A 124 9.42 -2.57 0.83
N VAL A 125 10.14 -1.56 0.33
CA VAL A 125 9.96 -0.15 0.68
C VAL A 125 9.19 0.54 -0.42
N TYR A 126 8.06 1.14 -0.05
CA TYR A 126 7.18 1.88 -0.94
C TYR A 126 7.41 3.38 -0.74
N LYS A 127 7.75 4.06 -1.84
CA LYS A 127 7.96 5.50 -1.92
C LYS A 127 6.81 6.09 -2.73
N CYS A 128 5.92 6.84 -2.09
CA CYS A 128 4.63 7.22 -2.66
C CYS A 128 4.59 8.67 -3.14
N ASN A 129 3.76 8.88 -4.16
CA ASN A 129 3.28 10.18 -4.60
C ASN A 129 1.76 10.25 -4.46
N ASP A 130 1.24 11.33 -3.87
CA ASP A 130 -0.19 11.57 -3.76
C ASP A 130 -0.78 12.13 -5.06
N TYR A 131 -0.29 13.26 -5.55
CA TYR A 131 -0.63 13.86 -6.84
C TYR A 131 0.46 14.80 -7.38
N GLY A 132 0.36 15.15 -8.66
CA GLY A 132 1.34 15.97 -9.36
C GLY A 132 2.45 15.13 -10.02
N PHE A 133 3.06 15.68 -11.06
CA PHE A 133 4.18 15.03 -11.76
C PHE A 133 5.55 15.49 -11.27
N GLU A 134 5.61 16.63 -10.59
CA GLU A 134 6.81 17.10 -9.91
C GLU A 134 6.84 16.45 -8.54
N THR A 135 7.56 15.33 -8.43
CA THR A 135 7.58 14.51 -7.22
C THR A 135 8.93 13.84 -7.03
N ASP A 136 9.32 13.65 -5.78
CA ASP A 136 10.46 12.84 -5.34
C ASP A 136 10.02 11.52 -4.67
N PHE A 137 8.71 11.22 -4.73
CA PHE A 137 8.06 10.05 -4.13
C PHE A 137 8.26 9.94 -2.60
N THR A 138 8.32 11.07 -1.90
CA THR A 138 8.47 11.09 -0.43
C THR A 138 7.21 11.47 0.34
N ASP A 139 6.06 11.63 -0.32
CA ASP A 139 4.79 12.02 0.33
C ASP A 139 4.44 11.08 1.46
N LEU A 140 4.62 9.78 1.22
CA LEU A 140 4.59 8.70 2.20
C LEU A 140 5.69 7.70 1.86
N VAL A 141 6.42 7.26 2.88
CA VAL A 141 7.34 6.13 2.79
C VAL A 141 6.94 5.11 3.84
N PHE A 142 6.68 3.88 3.42
CA PHE A 142 6.38 2.76 4.30
C PHE A 142 7.07 1.49 3.81
N SER A 143 7.18 0.48 4.67
CA SER A 143 7.65 -0.85 4.27
C SER A 143 6.62 -1.93 4.54
N VAL A 144 6.74 -3.01 3.78
CA VAL A 144 6.02 -4.28 3.96
C VAL A 144 7.02 -5.41 4.02
N GLU A 145 6.88 -6.26 5.03
CA GLU A 145 7.72 -7.44 5.26
C GLU A 145 6.82 -8.65 5.55
N LYS A 146 7.16 -9.82 5.02
CA LYS A 146 6.49 -11.09 5.34
C LYS A 146 7.24 -11.76 6.49
N LEU A 147 6.51 -12.31 7.47
CA LEU A 147 7.08 -12.85 8.72
C LEU A 147 7.07 -14.37 8.78
#